data_AF-A0A897NIF2-F1
#
_entry.id   AF-A0A897NIF2-F1
#
_cell.length_a   1.000
_cell.length_b   1.000
_cell.length_c   1.000
_cell.angle_alpha   90.00
_cell.angle_beta   90.00
_cell.angle_gamma   90.00
#
_symmetry.space_group_name_H-M   'P 1'
#
loop_
_entity.id
_entity.type
_entity.pdbx_description
1 polymer ?
#
loop_
_entity_poly.entity_id
_entity_poly.type
_entity_poly.pdbx_seq_one_letter_code
_entity_poly.pdbx_strand_id
1 'polypeptide(L)'
;MSADEDKYPSESGRRRFVKGVVGSAALGTVATGTAATVEVATSAAGAGGGITEYFAIENTDGPAPRGMPIIPVEIRNDNEIYGRWPEPETQTVQGKEVTVAEMDVGGTTYSTTWFQYCGVQTYEGIQPDADQDNAFRSAGGTYDWQADVDDGAVLTLDMFDDYEGWGNGIGQDGLGKPAVANWRSDGDVQTIPVQVMRSPEVSKMIAGEGKYASLSGEARSFLEAATENDVMAWLNKCTHFCCVPGFKAFGGSARFGGENSVYCQCHQSIYDPFSPVRRTFTALPRTE
;
A
#
# COMPACT_ATOMS: atom_id res chain seq x y z
N MET A 1 53.64 -27.72 -6.43
CA MET A 1 52.41 -27.44 -5.68
C MET A 1 52.13 -25.98 -5.90
N SER A 2 51.17 -25.68 -6.77
CA SER A 2 50.86 -24.31 -7.19
C SER A 2 49.35 -24.16 -7.35
N ALA A 3 48.93 -22.91 -7.14
CA ALA A 3 47.68 -22.27 -7.52
C ALA A 3 46.50 -22.37 -6.56
N ASP A 4 46.25 -21.22 -5.93
CA ASP A 4 44.95 -20.63 -5.60
C ASP A 4 43.72 -21.46 -6.00
N GLU A 5 43.00 -21.94 -4.99
CA GLU A 5 41.63 -22.41 -5.15
C GLU A 5 40.72 -21.19 -5.40
N ASP A 6 40.45 -20.95 -6.68
CA ASP A 6 39.42 -20.03 -7.15
C ASP A 6 38.07 -20.42 -6.54
N LYS A 7 37.52 -19.53 -5.71
CA LYS A 7 36.29 -19.73 -4.93
C LYS A 7 35.03 -19.40 -5.75
N TYR A 8 35.11 -19.48 -7.07
CA TYR A 8 33.97 -19.37 -7.98
C TYR A 8 33.72 -20.69 -8.71
N PRO A 9 32.48 -21.19 -8.76
CA PRO A 9 32.15 -22.35 -9.58
C PRO A 9 32.34 -22.01 -11.07
N SER A 10 32.78 -23.01 -11.83
CA SER A 10 33.14 -22.87 -13.25
C SER A 10 31.99 -22.33 -14.11
N GLU A 11 32.34 -21.43 -15.04
CA GLU A 11 31.41 -20.84 -16.01
C GLU A 11 30.92 -21.89 -17.02
N SER A 12 29.90 -22.68 -16.65
CA SER A 12 28.96 -23.23 -17.62
C SER A 12 27.69 -23.71 -16.90
N GLY A 13 26.57 -23.01 -17.11
CA GLY A 13 25.26 -23.54 -16.71
C GLY A 13 24.15 -22.53 -16.43
N ARG A 14 24.44 -21.26 -16.12
CA ARG A 14 23.40 -20.29 -15.68
C ARG A 14 23.04 -19.15 -16.64
N ARG A 15 23.66 -19.03 -17.82
CA ARG A 15 23.34 -17.98 -18.81
C ARG A 15 22.27 -18.37 -19.84
N ARG A 16 21.21 -19.08 -19.41
CA ARG A 16 20.00 -19.27 -20.25
C ARG A 16 18.67 -18.92 -19.58
N PHE A 17 18.67 -18.34 -18.38
CA PHE A 17 17.44 -17.85 -17.73
C PHE A 17 17.27 -16.33 -17.74
N VAL A 18 18.16 -15.58 -18.39
CA VAL A 18 18.07 -14.11 -18.52
C VAL A 18 18.07 -13.70 -19.99
N LYS A 19 17.17 -14.26 -20.79
CA LYS A 19 16.79 -13.77 -22.14
C LYS A 19 15.36 -14.20 -22.53
N GLY A 20 14.43 -14.14 -21.58
CA GLY A 20 13.04 -14.57 -21.78
C GLY A 20 11.97 -13.48 -21.60
N VAL A 21 12.33 -12.19 -21.59
CA VAL A 21 11.35 -11.08 -21.43
C VAL A 21 11.58 -9.96 -22.45
N VAL A 22 12.00 -10.31 -23.67
CA VAL A 22 12.01 -9.35 -24.78
C VAL A 22 11.29 -9.99 -25.97
N GLY A 23 10.04 -9.56 -26.18
CA GLY A 23 9.32 -9.80 -27.43
C GLY A 23 7.94 -10.43 -27.25
N SER A 24 6.91 -9.59 -27.08
CA SER A 24 5.54 -9.82 -27.55
C SER A 24 4.78 -8.50 -27.58
N ALA A 25 5.28 -7.52 -28.34
CA ALA A 25 4.48 -6.38 -28.79
C ALA A 25 3.90 -6.75 -30.17
N ALA A 26 2.74 -7.40 -30.18
CA ALA A 26 1.85 -7.49 -31.34
C ALA A 26 0.47 -8.01 -30.89
N LEU A 27 -0.45 -7.10 -30.56
CA LEU A 27 -1.88 -7.39 -30.55
C LEU A 27 -2.64 -6.22 -31.18
N GLY A 28 -2.87 -6.31 -32.50
CA GLY A 28 -4.15 -5.91 -33.09
C GLY A 28 -5.10 -7.11 -32.96
N THR A 29 -6.41 -7.02 -32.78
CA THR A 29 -7.38 -6.00 -33.20
C THR A 29 -8.67 -6.22 -32.38
N VAL A 30 -9.36 -5.12 -32.08
CA VAL A 30 -10.79 -4.90 -31.75
C VAL A 30 -11.69 -6.12 -31.44
N ALA A 31 -12.27 -6.13 -30.23
CA ALA A 31 -13.59 -6.70 -29.97
C ALA A 31 -14.42 -5.72 -29.12
N THR A 32 -15.45 -5.13 -29.72
CA THR A 32 -16.51 -4.39 -29.02
C THR A 32 -17.43 -5.38 -28.32
N GLY A 33 -17.48 -5.35 -26.99
CA GLY A 33 -18.49 -6.05 -26.18
C GLY A 33 -18.10 -6.17 -24.71
N THR A 34 -18.80 -5.44 -23.84
CA THR A 34 -18.91 -5.53 -22.35
C THR A 34 -17.67 -5.88 -21.54
N ALA A 35 -17.26 -4.92 -20.69
CA ALA A 35 -16.08 -4.95 -19.83
C ALA A 35 -16.06 -6.15 -18.85
N ALA A 36 -15.18 -7.10 -19.13
CA ALA A 36 -14.50 -7.93 -18.15
C ALA A 36 -13.10 -8.20 -18.75
N THR A 37 -12.17 -7.27 -18.58
CA THR A 37 -10.77 -7.46 -18.98
C THR A 37 -10.09 -8.34 -17.94
N VAL A 38 -10.15 -9.66 -18.12
CA VAL A 38 -9.32 -10.60 -17.37
C VAL A 38 -7.91 -10.54 -17.99
N GLU A 39 -6.91 -10.11 -17.23
CA GLU A 39 -5.50 -10.19 -17.62
C GLU A 39 -5.02 -11.65 -17.60
N VAL A 40 -5.09 -12.34 -18.75
CA VAL A 40 -4.98 -13.81 -18.86
C VAL A 40 -3.54 -14.37 -18.97
N ALA A 41 -2.47 -13.58 -18.90
CA ALA A 41 -1.14 -14.09 -19.29
C ALA A 41 -0.14 -14.46 -18.18
N THR A 42 -0.36 -14.12 -16.89
CA THR A 42 0.74 -14.19 -15.89
C THR A 42 0.37 -14.57 -14.45
N SER A 43 -0.86 -15.00 -14.16
CA SER A 43 -1.21 -15.45 -12.80
C SER A 43 -0.42 -16.70 -12.41
N ALA A 44 0.52 -16.55 -11.46
CA ALA A 44 1.24 -17.66 -10.84
C ALA A 44 0.25 -18.60 -10.12
N ALA A 45 0.60 -19.89 -9.99
CA ALA A 45 -0.26 -20.88 -9.36
C ALA A 45 -0.57 -20.52 -7.88
N GLY A 46 -1.81 -20.07 -7.64
CA GLY A 46 -2.44 -19.87 -6.33
C GLY A 46 -3.65 -18.94 -6.45
N ALA A 47 -4.49 -18.90 -5.42
CA ALA A 47 -5.73 -18.12 -5.44
C ALA A 47 -5.43 -16.60 -5.41
N GLY A 48 -5.90 -15.87 -6.42
CA GLY A 48 -5.99 -14.40 -6.41
C GLY A 48 -4.67 -13.61 -6.60
N GLY A 49 -3.63 -14.14 -7.25
CA GLY A 49 -2.45 -13.37 -7.67
C GLY A 49 -2.49 -12.92 -9.14
N GLY A 50 -1.51 -12.16 -9.59
CA GLY A 50 -1.43 -11.71 -10.99
C GLY A 50 -1.01 -10.26 -11.15
N ILE A 51 -1.06 -9.74 -12.38
CA ILE A 51 -0.87 -8.30 -12.60
C ILE A 51 -2.01 -7.58 -11.88
N THR A 52 -1.66 -6.54 -11.13
CA THR A 52 -2.58 -5.77 -10.29
C THR A 52 -2.22 -4.30 -10.46
N GLU A 53 -3.18 -3.54 -10.97
CA GLU A 53 -3.14 -2.08 -10.97
C GLU A 53 -3.68 -1.55 -9.65
N TYR A 54 -3.03 -0.52 -9.12
CA TYR A 54 -3.36 0.04 -7.81
C TYR A 54 -2.96 1.50 -7.70
N PHE A 55 -3.59 2.22 -6.78
CA PHE A 55 -3.15 3.54 -6.36
C PHE A 55 -2.24 3.45 -5.13
N ALA A 56 -1.17 4.23 -5.17
CA ALA A 56 -0.11 4.17 -4.18
C ALA A 56 0.40 5.56 -3.83
N ILE A 57 0.93 5.72 -2.63
CA ILE A 57 1.83 6.83 -2.33
C ILE A 57 3.13 6.63 -3.10
N GLU A 58 3.59 7.66 -3.81
CA GLU A 58 4.71 7.54 -4.74
C GLU A 58 6.02 7.29 -4.02
N ASN A 59 6.84 6.35 -4.53
CA ASN A 59 8.25 6.32 -4.17
C ASN A 59 8.99 7.41 -4.97
N THR A 60 9.61 8.35 -4.27
CA THR A 60 10.29 9.52 -4.88
C THR A 60 11.81 9.41 -4.84
N ASP A 61 12.36 8.57 -3.95
CA ASP A 61 13.79 8.32 -3.87
C ASP A 61 14.13 6.94 -3.22
N GLY A 62 15.37 6.51 -3.37
CA GLY A 62 15.92 5.27 -2.85
C GLY A 62 15.59 4.03 -3.70
N PRO A 63 15.91 2.82 -3.20
CA PRO A 63 15.91 1.60 -4.02
C PRO A 63 14.55 0.89 -4.13
N ALA A 64 13.49 1.45 -3.56
CA ALA A 64 12.18 0.81 -3.59
C ALA A 64 11.60 0.86 -5.02
N PRO A 65 11.13 -0.26 -5.58
CA PRO A 65 10.76 -0.31 -6.99
C PRO A 65 9.38 0.29 -7.31
N ARG A 66 8.56 0.57 -6.30
CA ARG A 66 7.15 0.99 -6.46
C ARG A 66 6.59 1.65 -5.22
N GLY A 67 5.46 2.35 -5.34
CA GLY A 67 4.75 2.99 -4.23
C GLY A 67 4.03 2.02 -3.28
N MET A 68 3.64 2.51 -2.10
CA MET A 68 2.87 1.73 -1.11
C MET A 68 1.36 1.91 -1.33
N PRO A 69 0.55 0.84 -1.38
CA PRO A 69 -0.87 0.92 -1.69
C PRO A 69 -1.65 1.77 -0.69
N ILE A 70 -2.50 2.66 -1.21
CA ILE A 70 -3.47 3.41 -0.41
C ILE A 70 -4.62 2.47 -0.03
N ILE A 71 -5.06 2.56 1.22
CA ILE A 71 -6.21 1.84 1.75
C ILE A 71 -7.38 2.83 1.77
N PRO A 72 -8.47 2.59 1.03
CA PRO A 72 -9.68 3.40 1.14
C PRO A 72 -10.21 3.40 2.58
N VAL A 73 -10.66 4.55 3.07
CA VAL A 73 -11.09 4.77 4.45
C VAL A 73 -12.59 5.02 4.51
N GLU A 74 -13.21 4.65 5.62
CA GLU A 74 -14.56 5.06 5.99
C GLU A 74 -14.60 5.41 7.48
N ILE A 75 -15.46 6.38 7.84
CA ILE A 75 -15.74 6.71 9.23
C ILE A 75 -17.01 5.99 9.67
N ARG A 76 -16.93 5.21 10.74
CA ARG A 76 -18.05 4.47 11.33
C ARG A 76 -18.32 4.95 12.74
N ASN A 77 -19.53 4.69 13.23
CA ASN A 77 -19.94 5.03 14.60
C ASN A 77 -19.62 6.50 14.95
N ASP A 78 -19.87 7.39 13.98
CA ASP A 78 -19.60 8.84 13.98
C ASP A 78 -18.13 9.28 14.09
N ASN A 79 -17.20 8.40 14.48
CA ASN A 79 -15.85 8.84 14.88
C ASN A 79 -14.73 7.81 14.67
N GLU A 80 -15.04 6.53 14.50
CA GLU A 80 -14.04 5.47 14.41
C GLU A 80 -13.54 5.29 12.97
N ILE A 81 -12.22 5.10 12.81
CA ILE A 81 -11.57 5.05 11.50
C ILE A 81 -11.37 3.60 11.06
N TYR A 82 -11.97 3.25 9.92
CA TYR A 82 -11.91 1.91 9.34
C TYR A 82 -11.31 1.93 7.93
N GLY A 83 -10.61 0.85 7.57
CA GLY A 83 -10.30 0.56 6.17
C GLY A 83 -11.52 -0.04 5.48
N ARG A 84 -11.78 0.31 4.21
CA ARG A 84 -12.79 -0.39 3.42
C ARG A 84 -12.24 -1.73 2.98
N TRP A 85 -13.05 -2.76 3.12
CA TRP A 85 -12.78 -4.10 2.62
C TRP A 85 -13.93 -4.52 1.69
N PRO A 86 -13.64 -4.93 0.45
CA PRO A 86 -14.70 -5.31 -0.48
C PRO A 86 -15.40 -6.60 -0.02
N GLU A 87 -16.66 -6.77 -0.43
CA GLU A 87 -17.40 -8.00 -0.15
C GLU A 87 -16.80 -9.20 -0.91
N PRO A 88 -16.61 -10.37 -0.26
CA PRO A 88 -16.10 -11.55 -0.92
C PRO A 88 -17.12 -12.17 -1.88
N GLU A 89 -16.65 -12.56 -3.07
CA GLU A 89 -17.42 -13.27 -4.08
C GLU A 89 -16.61 -14.47 -4.61
N THR A 90 -17.25 -15.63 -4.71
CA THR A 90 -16.66 -16.80 -5.37
C THR A 90 -16.86 -16.69 -6.88
N GLN A 91 -15.77 -16.65 -7.63
CA GLN A 91 -15.78 -16.58 -9.08
C GLN A 91 -15.08 -17.79 -9.71
N THR A 92 -15.57 -18.25 -10.86
CA THR A 92 -14.90 -19.30 -11.64
C THR A 92 -13.87 -18.68 -12.58
N VAL A 93 -12.59 -18.80 -12.25
CA VAL A 93 -11.46 -18.34 -13.07
C VAL A 93 -10.74 -19.56 -13.64
N GLN A 94 -10.72 -19.68 -14.97
CA GLN A 94 -10.09 -20.81 -15.68
C GLN A 94 -10.58 -22.20 -15.21
N GLY A 95 -11.87 -22.31 -14.87
CA GLY A 95 -12.47 -23.57 -14.41
C GLY A 95 -12.14 -23.95 -12.96
N LYS A 96 -11.55 -23.02 -12.19
CA LYS A 96 -11.36 -23.14 -10.74
C LYS A 96 -12.19 -22.10 -10.01
N GLU A 97 -12.82 -22.48 -8.92
CA GLU A 97 -13.47 -21.53 -8.01
C GLU A 97 -12.40 -20.80 -7.21
N VAL A 98 -12.46 -19.47 -7.22
CA VAL A 98 -11.54 -18.58 -6.50
C VAL A 98 -12.38 -17.52 -5.81
N THR A 99 -12.18 -17.34 -4.51
CA THR A 99 -12.78 -16.22 -3.78
C THR A 99 -11.97 -14.96 -4.04
N VAL A 100 -12.63 -13.92 -4.55
CA VAL A 100 -12.09 -12.58 -4.76
C VAL A 100 -12.87 -11.58 -3.92
N ALA A 101 -12.30 -10.41 -3.64
CA ALA A 101 -13.01 -9.29 -3.05
C ALA A 101 -12.58 -8.03 -3.79
N GLU A 102 -13.53 -7.44 -4.53
CA GLU A 102 -13.32 -6.29 -5.39
C GLU A 102 -14.49 -5.29 -5.25
N MET A 103 -14.21 -4.00 -5.37
CA MET A 103 -15.23 -2.94 -5.44
C MET A 103 -14.72 -1.76 -6.29
N ASP A 104 -15.64 -0.92 -6.77
CA ASP A 104 -15.26 0.36 -7.37
C ASP A 104 -14.97 1.41 -6.30
N VAL A 105 -13.83 2.09 -6.42
CA VAL A 105 -13.48 3.28 -5.64
C VAL A 105 -13.03 4.36 -6.61
N GLY A 106 -13.92 5.32 -6.87
CA GLY A 106 -13.60 6.48 -7.71
C GLY A 106 -13.25 6.09 -9.15
N GLY A 107 -13.89 5.06 -9.71
CA GLY A 107 -13.59 4.55 -11.05
C GLY A 107 -12.37 3.64 -11.13
N THR A 108 -11.85 3.16 -9.99
CA THR A 108 -10.75 2.19 -9.92
C THR A 108 -11.23 0.92 -9.22
N THR A 109 -10.96 -0.25 -9.81
CA THR A 109 -11.17 -1.54 -9.15
C THR A 109 -10.18 -1.70 -7.99
N TYR A 110 -10.69 -1.51 -6.77
CA TYR A 110 -9.97 -1.78 -5.54
C TYR A 110 -10.19 -3.23 -5.15
N SER A 111 -9.10 -3.96 -4.91
CA SER A 111 -9.15 -5.38 -4.56
C SER A 111 -8.12 -5.73 -3.48
N THR A 112 -8.34 -6.86 -2.82
CA THR A 112 -7.41 -7.36 -1.78
C THR A 112 -6.02 -7.71 -2.35
N THR A 113 -5.90 -7.90 -3.67
CA THR A 113 -4.64 -8.20 -4.34
C THR A 113 -3.64 -7.04 -4.26
N TRP A 114 -4.11 -5.82 -4.00
CA TRP A 114 -3.27 -4.62 -3.79
C TRP A 114 -2.24 -4.83 -2.67
N PHE A 115 -2.57 -5.66 -1.69
CA PHE A 115 -1.76 -5.89 -0.50
C PHE A 115 -0.91 -7.16 -0.58
N GLN A 116 -0.99 -7.92 -1.68
CA GLN A 116 -0.33 -9.23 -1.79
C GLN A 116 1.15 -9.11 -2.19
N TYR A 117 1.96 -8.55 -1.30
CA TYR A 117 3.40 -8.53 -1.42
C TYR A 117 4.10 -8.55 -0.06
N CYS A 118 5.42 -8.75 -0.07
CA CYS A 118 6.24 -8.65 1.14
C CYS A 118 5.83 -9.57 2.30
N GLY A 119 5.21 -10.72 1.98
CA GLY A 119 4.72 -11.68 2.97
C GLY A 119 3.32 -11.38 3.48
N VAL A 120 2.75 -10.20 3.19
CA VAL A 120 1.38 -9.84 3.59
C VAL A 120 0.35 -10.77 2.93
N GLN A 121 0.66 -11.32 1.75
CA GLN A 121 -0.20 -12.30 1.06
C GLN A 121 -0.45 -13.59 1.87
N THR A 122 0.33 -13.84 2.93
CA THR A 122 0.17 -15.01 3.79
C THR A 122 -0.49 -14.69 5.12
N TYR A 123 -0.88 -13.43 5.37
CA TYR A 123 -1.51 -13.03 6.62
C TYR A 123 -2.99 -13.40 6.56
N GLU A 124 -3.52 -13.96 7.65
CA GLU A 124 -4.92 -14.40 7.68
C GLU A 124 -5.89 -13.25 7.34
N GLY A 125 -5.63 -12.07 7.90
CA GLY A 125 -6.44 -10.87 7.62
C GLY A 125 -6.51 -10.48 6.15
N ILE A 126 -5.61 -10.93 5.28
CA ILE A 126 -5.70 -10.60 3.84
C ILE A 126 -6.63 -11.52 3.05
N GLN A 127 -7.03 -12.65 3.63
CA GLN A 127 -7.97 -13.53 2.97
C GLN A 127 -9.30 -12.76 2.79
N PRO A 128 -9.89 -12.76 1.58
CA PRO A 128 -11.11 -12.03 1.27
C PRO A 128 -12.22 -12.31 2.29
N ASP A 129 -12.42 -13.58 2.60
CA ASP A 129 -13.43 -14.14 3.49
C ASP A 129 -12.99 -14.28 4.96
N ALA A 130 -11.84 -13.70 5.34
CA ALA A 130 -11.43 -13.71 6.74
C ALA A 130 -12.41 -12.93 7.62
N ASP A 131 -12.83 -13.57 8.71
CA ASP A 131 -13.66 -12.99 9.77
C ASP A 131 -12.83 -12.07 10.66
N GLN A 132 -12.47 -10.91 10.10
CA GLN A 132 -11.63 -9.90 10.70
C GLN A 132 -12.32 -8.55 10.54
N ASP A 133 -12.35 -7.74 11.60
CA ASP A 133 -12.84 -6.37 11.49
C ASP A 133 -11.88 -5.49 10.69
N ASN A 134 -12.37 -4.35 10.22
CA ASN A 134 -11.57 -3.42 9.45
C ASN A 134 -11.11 -2.19 10.24
N ALA A 135 -11.19 -2.21 11.57
CA ALA A 135 -10.79 -1.08 12.38
C ALA A 135 -9.28 -0.88 12.26
N PHE A 136 -8.84 0.38 12.16
CA PHE A 136 -7.43 0.67 12.38
C PHE A 136 -7.17 0.75 13.88
N ARG A 137 -6.35 -0.17 14.38
CA ARG A 137 -6.07 -0.30 15.80
C ARG A 137 -4.69 0.24 16.11
N SER A 138 -4.59 1.16 17.05
CA SER A 138 -3.34 1.82 17.46
C SER A 138 -2.25 0.78 17.71
N ALA A 139 -1.08 1.02 17.11
CA ALA A 139 0.14 0.29 17.43
C ALA A 139 1.10 1.30 18.07
N GLY A 140 1.38 1.16 19.36
CA GLY A 140 2.19 2.14 20.09
C GLY A 140 3.65 2.22 19.64
N GLY A 141 4.37 3.25 20.10
CA GLY A 141 5.85 3.26 20.11
C GLY A 141 6.56 3.99 18.97
N THR A 142 5.84 4.59 18.00
CA THR A 142 6.45 5.41 16.94
C THR A 142 6.34 6.91 17.19
N TYR A 143 5.18 7.40 17.62
CA TYR A 143 4.96 8.82 17.91
C TYR A 143 4.65 9.01 19.38
N ASP A 144 5.20 10.08 19.97
CA ASP A 144 5.03 10.39 21.40
C ASP A 144 3.55 10.50 21.79
N TRP A 145 2.72 11.10 20.94
CA TRP A 145 1.28 11.24 21.22
C TRP A 145 0.53 9.89 21.25
N GLN A 146 1.00 8.88 20.51
CA GLN A 146 0.41 7.54 20.54
C GLN A 146 0.83 6.74 21.78
N ALA A 147 1.83 7.20 22.55
CA ALA A 147 2.21 6.53 23.78
C ALA A 147 1.11 6.58 24.87
N ASP A 148 0.20 7.55 24.75
CA ASP A 148 -0.95 7.72 25.64
C ASP A 148 -2.20 6.95 25.17
N VAL A 149 -2.10 6.21 24.07
CA VAL A 149 -3.19 5.40 23.49
C VAL A 149 -2.91 3.93 23.73
N ASP A 150 -3.90 3.20 24.27
CA ASP A 150 -3.78 1.76 24.48
C ASP A 150 -3.50 1.01 23.17
N ASP A 151 -2.56 0.06 23.22
CA ASP A 151 -2.27 -0.81 22.08
C ASP A 151 -3.51 -1.65 21.74
N GLY A 152 -3.89 -1.68 20.45
CA GLY A 152 -5.11 -2.34 19.98
C GLY A 152 -6.39 -1.50 20.06
N ALA A 153 -6.35 -0.31 20.67
CA ALA A 153 -7.50 0.61 20.68
C ALA A 153 -7.84 1.10 19.27
N VAL A 154 -9.13 1.21 18.95
CA VAL A 154 -9.58 1.74 17.66
C VAL A 154 -9.19 3.22 17.56
N LEU A 155 -8.58 3.61 16.45
CA LEU A 155 -8.27 5.01 16.17
C LEU A 155 -9.55 5.79 15.86
N THR A 156 -9.70 6.95 16.47
CA THR A 156 -10.86 7.84 16.30
C THR A 156 -10.45 9.22 15.81
N LEU A 157 -11.35 9.98 15.19
CA LEU A 157 -11.01 11.30 14.61
C LEU A 157 -10.55 12.31 15.65
N ASP A 158 -11.11 12.27 16.87
CA ASP A 158 -10.75 13.17 17.98
C ASP A 158 -9.29 13.02 18.40
N MET A 159 -8.70 11.82 18.24
CA MET A 159 -7.26 11.61 18.46
C MET A 159 -6.41 12.46 17.50
N PHE A 160 -6.99 12.95 16.41
CA PHE A 160 -6.33 13.75 15.37
C PHE A 160 -6.78 15.21 15.33
N ASP A 161 -7.54 15.73 16.28
CA ASP A 161 -8.17 17.07 16.16
C ASP A 161 -7.17 18.23 15.95
N ASP A 162 -5.93 18.09 16.39
CA ASP A 162 -4.86 19.08 16.22
C ASP A 162 -4.05 18.91 14.91
N TYR A 163 -4.50 18.07 13.96
CA TYR A 163 -3.75 17.71 12.75
C TYR A 163 -3.28 18.87 11.87
N GLU A 164 -4.03 19.97 11.81
CA GLU A 164 -3.68 21.16 11.03
C GLU A 164 -2.48 21.92 11.59
N GLY A 165 -2.19 21.77 12.89
CA GLY A 165 -1.07 22.42 13.57
C GLY A 165 -0.05 21.44 14.15
N TRP A 166 -0.31 20.13 14.07
CA TRP A 166 0.51 19.11 14.70
C TRP A 166 1.95 19.12 14.17
N GLY A 167 2.90 18.92 15.07
CA GLY A 167 4.32 18.87 14.79
C GLY A 167 5.08 18.05 15.83
N ASN A 168 6.17 17.42 15.41
CA ASN A 168 7.04 16.61 16.27
C ASN A 168 8.52 17.00 16.13
N GLY A 169 8.80 18.19 15.58
CA GLY A 169 10.17 18.67 15.35
C GLY A 169 10.90 18.00 14.18
N ILE A 170 10.21 17.16 13.39
CA ILE A 170 10.74 16.57 12.15
C ILE A 170 10.01 17.24 10.99
N GLY A 171 10.73 17.90 10.09
CA GLY A 171 10.12 18.55 8.91
C GLY A 171 9.21 19.73 9.26
N GLN A 172 8.16 19.94 8.46
CA GLN A 172 7.19 21.03 8.58
C GLN A 172 6.01 20.63 9.46
N ASP A 173 5.65 21.50 10.40
CA ASP A 173 4.44 21.38 11.21
C ASP A 173 3.19 21.61 10.34
N GLY A 174 2.05 21.06 10.78
CA GLY A 174 0.75 21.24 10.12
C GLY A 174 0.57 20.47 8.81
N LEU A 175 1.50 19.61 8.43
CA LEU A 175 1.34 18.69 7.29
C LEU A 175 0.38 17.53 7.57
N GLY A 176 -0.08 17.38 8.80
CA GLY A 176 -0.95 16.30 9.23
C GLY A 176 -0.36 15.51 10.39
N LYS A 177 -1.26 14.87 11.16
CA LYS A 177 -0.93 14.05 12.32
C LYS A 177 -0.98 12.57 11.94
N PRO A 178 0.14 11.84 12.06
CA PRO A 178 0.21 10.42 11.73
C PRO A 178 0.03 9.52 12.94
N ALA A 179 -0.54 8.34 12.71
CA ALA A 179 -0.61 7.20 13.61
C ALA A 179 -0.06 5.96 12.89
N VAL A 180 0.68 5.09 13.58
CA VAL A 180 0.87 3.71 13.13
C VAL A 180 -0.21 2.83 13.75
N ALA A 181 -0.70 1.86 12.98
CA ALA A 181 -1.77 0.98 13.39
C ALA A 181 -1.59 -0.42 12.81
N ASN A 182 -2.33 -1.37 13.38
CA ASN A 182 -2.57 -2.69 12.84
C ASN A 182 -3.98 -2.72 12.22
N TRP A 183 -4.13 -3.51 11.17
CA TRP A 183 -5.38 -3.67 10.45
C TRP A 183 -5.71 -5.15 10.23
N ARG A 184 -7.02 -5.48 10.28
CA ARG A 184 -7.55 -6.85 10.12
C ARG A 184 -6.76 -7.86 10.95
N SER A 185 -6.58 -7.52 12.22
CA SER A 185 -5.71 -8.23 13.16
C SER A 185 -6.40 -8.51 14.50
N ASP A 186 -7.72 -8.73 14.49
CA ASP A 186 -8.46 -9.15 15.67
C ASP A 186 -8.14 -10.62 16.01
N GLY A 187 -7.99 -10.91 17.30
CA GLY A 187 -7.54 -12.22 17.78
C GLY A 187 -6.04 -12.49 17.59
N ASP A 188 -5.67 -13.76 17.50
CA ASP A 188 -4.27 -14.24 17.44
C ASP A 188 -3.83 -14.47 15.98
N VAL A 189 -3.83 -13.39 15.19
CA VAL A 189 -3.47 -13.41 13.76
C VAL A 189 -2.33 -12.45 13.45
N GLN A 190 -1.67 -12.62 12.28
CA GLN A 190 -0.60 -11.71 11.88
C GLN A 190 -1.14 -10.30 11.61
N THR A 191 -0.47 -9.31 12.19
CA THR A 191 -0.83 -7.90 12.05
C THR A 191 -0.45 -7.35 10.68
N ILE A 192 -1.39 -6.71 9.97
CA ILE A 192 -1.09 -5.92 8.77
C ILE A 192 -0.71 -4.50 9.23
N PRO A 193 0.56 -4.07 9.10
CA PRO A 193 0.95 -2.75 9.55
C PRO A 193 0.46 -1.69 8.58
N VAL A 194 -0.17 -0.65 9.11
CA VAL A 194 -0.71 0.47 8.35
C VAL A 194 -0.23 1.78 8.95
N GLN A 195 -0.17 2.81 8.10
CA GLN A 195 -0.05 4.18 8.57
C GLN A 195 -1.38 4.87 8.27
N VAL A 196 -1.93 5.51 9.28
CA VAL A 196 -3.11 6.38 9.17
C VAL A 196 -2.64 7.82 9.38
N MET A 197 -3.15 8.75 8.60
CA MET A 197 -2.82 10.16 8.74
C MET A 197 -4.06 11.01 8.46
N ARG A 198 -4.33 11.97 9.33
CA ARG A 198 -5.25 13.08 9.04
C ARG A 198 -4.44 14.30 8.60
N SER A 199 -4.75 14.89 7.45
CA SER A 199 -3.93 15.97 6.88
C SER A 199 -4.76 16.96 6.08
N PRO A 200 -4.56 18.29 6.26
CA PRO A 200 -5.24 19.30 5.45
C PRO A 200 -4.85 19.23 3.96
N GLU A 201 -3.76 18.53 3.64
CA GLU A 201 -3.34 18.34 2.25
C GLU A 201 -4.26 17.36 1.50
N VAL A 202 -5.03 16.51 2.18
CA VAL A 202 -5.97 15.58 1.52
C VAL A 202 -7.05 16.34 0.76
N SER A 203 -7.75 17.27 1.42
CA SER A 203 -8.73 18.15 0.76
C SER A 203 -8.10 18.95 -0.40
N LYS A 204 -6.88 19.46 -0.22
CA LYS A 204 -6.16 20.21 -1.27
C LYS A 204 -5.81 19.33 -2.47
N MET A 205 -5.41 18.07 -2.24
CA MET A 205 -5.16 17.09 -3.30
C MET A 205 -6.40 16.83 -4.13
N ILE A 206 -7.53 16.57 -3.48
CA ILE A 206 -8.83 16.32 -4.13
C ILE A 206 -9.25 17.54 -4.97
N ALA A 207 -9.19 18.73 -4.38
CA ALA A 207 -9.53 19.97 -5.06
C ALA A 207 -8.53 20.36 -6.17
N GLY A 208 -7.34 19.75 -6.21
CA GLY A 208 -6.27 20.10 -7.15
C GLY A 208 -5.66 21.47 -6.87
N GLU A 209 -5.58 21.87 -5.60
CA GLU A 209 -5.10 23.19 -5.18
C GLU A 209 -3.57 23.31 -5.26
N GLY A 210 -3.09 24.46 -5.74
CA GLY A 210 -1.66 24.79 -5.75
C GLY A 210 -0.83 23.73 -6.46
N LYS A 211 0.12 23.10 -5.74
CA LYS A 211 1.01 22.06 -6.28
C LYS A 211 0.25 20.81 -6.75
N TYR A 212 -0.98 20.61 -6.29
CA TYR A 212 -1.80 19.45 -6.65
C TYR A 212 -2.56 19.59 -7.96
N ALA A 213 -2.49 20.74 -8.62
CA ALA A 213 -3.04 20.93 -9.96
C ALA A 213 -2.46 19.96 -11.00
N SER A 214 -1.28 19.38 -10.73
CA SER A 214 -0.65 18.36 -11.57
C SER A 214 -1.11 16.92 -11.28
N LEU A 215 -1.87 16.68 -10.21
CA LEU A 215 -2.45 15.36 -9.96
C LEU A 215 -3.45 15.03 -11.07
N SER A 216 -3.37 13.80 -11.59
CA SER A 216 -4.29 13.35 -12.64
C SER A 216 -5.74 13.43 -12.15
N GLY A 217 -6.69 13.67 -13.07
CA GLY A 217 -8.11 13.67 -12.72
C GLY A 217 -8.54 12.36 -12.06
N GLU A 218 -7.98 11.25 -12.53
CA GLU A 218 -8.18 9.91 -11.98
C GLU A 218 -7.65 9.76 -10.55
N ALA A 219 -6.44 10.27 -10.25
CA ALA A 219 -5.91 10.25 -8.88
C ALA A 219 -6.81 11.07 -7.93
N ARG A 220 -7.31 12.23 -8.40
CA ARG A 220 -8.22 13.06 -7.60
C ARG A 220 -9.57 12.39 -7.37
N SER A 221 -10.17 11.76 -8.39
CA SER A 221 -11.40 10.98 -8.26
C SER A 221 -11.23 9.78 -7.33
N PHE A 222 -10.09 9.09 -7.40
CA PHE A 222 -9.78 8.01 -6.46
C PHE A 222 -9.66 8.53 -5.03
N LEU A 223 -8.89 9.60 -4.79
CA LEU A 223 -8.72 10.18 -3.45
C LEU A 223 -10.04 10.67 -2.85
N GLU A 224 -10.88 11.32 -3.66
CA GLU A 224 -12.22 11.76 -3.23
C GLU A 224 -13.08 10.59 -2.74
N ALA A 225 -13.00 9.44 -3.40
CA ALA A 225 -13.75 8.24 -3.03
C ALA A 225 -13.08 7.40 -1.93
N ALA A 226 -11.76 7.48 -1.81
CA ALA A 226 -10.93 6.65 -0.93
C ALA A 226 -10.60 7.30 0.41
N THR A 227 -10.87 8.59 0.59
CA THR A 227 -10.58 9.31 1.84
C THR A 227 -11.85 9.90 2.42
N GLU A 228 -11.85 10.14 3.72
CA GLU A 228 -12.99 10.73 4.44
C GLU A 228 -12.46 11.56 5.60
N ASN A 229 -13.03 12.75 5.84
CA ASN A 229 -12.66 13.66 6.93
C ASN A 229 -11.15 13.99 6.99
N ASP A 230 -10.53 14.21 5.83
CA ASP A 230 -9.08 14.42 5.65
C ASP A 230 -8.20 13.25 6.09
N VAL A 231 -8.78 12.06 6.31
CA VAL A 231 -8.05 10.85 6.67
C VAL A 231 -7.64 10.08 5.42
N MET A 232 -6.36 9.75 5.36
CA MET A 232 -5.79 8.82 4.39
C MET A 232 -5.02 7.71 5.12
N ALA A 233 -5.00 6.52 4.52
CA ALA A 233 -4.26 5.39 5.06
C ALA A 233 -3.52 4.63 3.94
N TRP A 234 -2.44 3.95 4.29
CA TRP A 234 -1.72 3.06 3.37
C TRP A 234 -1.12 1.87 4.09
N LEU A 235 -0.87 0.80 3.33
CA LEU A 235 -0.13 -0.36 3.83
C LEU A 235 1.31 0.06 4.13
N ASN A 236 1.74 -0.08 5.39
CA ASN A 236 3.04 0.39 5.85
C ASN A 236 4.13 -0.67 5.69
N LYS A 237 4.30 -1.14 4.45
CA LYS A 237 5.32 -2.11 4.05
C LYS A 237 6.14 -1.55 2.89
N CYS A 238 7.40 -1.23 3.16
CA CYS A 238 8.35 -0.81 2.15
C CYS A 238 8.49 -1.89 1.07
N THR A 239 8.39 -1.47 -0.18
CA THR A 239 8.33 -2.34 -1.36
C THR A 239 9.71 -2.85 -1.80
N HIS A 240 10.80 -2.41 -1.15
CA HIS A 240 12.15 -2.92 -1.38
C HIS A 240 12.38 -4.27 -0.68
N PHE A 241 12.57 -4.24 0.65
CA PHE A 241 12.78 -5.43 1.49
C PHE A 241 11.90 -5.41 2.75
N CYS A 242 10.66 -4.95 2.59
CA CYS A 242 9.55 -5.24 3.50
C CYS A 242 9.67 -4.70 4.93
N CYS A 243 10.61 -3.79 5.18
CA CYS A 243 10.65 -3.00 6.41
C CYS A 243 9.37 -2.15 6.57
N VAL A 244 9.08 -1.74 7.80
CA VAL A 244 7.97 -0.83 8.13
C VAL A 244 8.54 0.59 8.22
N PRO A 245 8.28 1.47 7.23
CA PRO A 245 8.72 2.87 7.30
C PRO A 245 7.77 3.70 8.18
N GLY A 246 7.99 5.01 8.26
CA GLY A 246 7.08 5.90 8.99
C GLY A 246 7.08 7.33 8.44
N PHE A 247 5.90 7.95 8.40
CA PHE A 247 5.74 9.36 8.04
C PHE A 247 6.27 10.25 9.15
N LYS A 248 7.27 11.11 8.88
CA LYS A 248 7.87 12.00 9.89
C LYS A 248 8.28 11.27 11.19
N ALA A 249 8.65 9.99 11.11
CA ALA A 249 8.95 9.16 12.28
C ALA A 249 10.42 9.23 12.73
N PHE A 250 11.32 9.65 11.82
CA PHE A 250 12.76 9.53 12.03
C PHE A 250 13.47 10.85 11.77
N GLY A 251 13.97 11.53 12.81
CA GLY A 251 14.65 12.83 12.64
C GLY A 251 15.89 12.78 11.73
N GLY A 252 16.50 11.60 11.57
CA GLY A 252 17.60 11.39 10.63
C GLY A 252 17.21 11.44 9.15
N SER A 253 15.91 11.41 8.81
CA SER A 253 15.44 11.41 7.42
C SER A 253 15.75 12.71 6.68
N ALA A 254 15.91 13.82 7.39
CA ALA A 254 16.26 15.12 6.82
C ALA A 254 17.58 15.11 6.02
N ARG A 255 18.52 14.22 6.38
CA ARG A 255 19.79 14.05 5.65
C ARG A 255 19.61 13.50 4.23
N PHE A 256 18.44 12.96 3.95
CA PHE A 256 18.05 12.36 2.68
C PHE A 256 16.85 13.08 2.05
N GLY A 257 16.40 14.21 2.61
CA GLY A 257 15.21 14.94 2.13
C GLY A 257 13.87 14.26 2.46
N GLY A 258 13.85 13.35 3.43
CA GLY A 258 12.67 12.56 3.81
C GLY A 258 11.93 13.07 5.05
N GLU A 259 12.16 14.30 5.50
CA GLU A 259 11.59 14.86 6.74
C GLU A 259 10.09 15.19 6.66
N ASN A 260 9.53 15.30 5.45
CA ASN A 260 8.09 15.52 5.19
C ASN A 260 7.45 14.33 4.46
N SER A 261 8.05 13.15 4.61
CA SER A 261 7.73 11.98 3.80
C SER A 261 7.71 10.73 4.66
N VAL A 262 7.30 9.62 4.06
CA VAL A 262 7.43 8.29 4.64
C VAL A 262 8.85 7.80 4.36
N TYR A 263 9.65 7.65 5.40
CA TYR A 263 11.06 7.29 5.28
C TYR A 263 11.31 5.86 5.77
N CYS A 264 11.99 5.05 4.94
CA CYS A 264 12.42 3.70 5.28
C CYS A 264 13.90 3.66 5.64
N GLN A 265 14.22 3.51 6.93
CA GLN A 265 15.60 3.54 7.42
C GLN A 265 16.48 2.41 6.88
N CYS A 266 15.90 1.27 6.48
CA CYS A 266 16.66 0.08 6.09
C CYS A 266 17.58 0.33 4.89
N HIS A 267 17.05 1.01 3.86
CA HIS A 267 17.78 1.29 2.62
C HIS A 267 17.45 2.67 2.05
N GLN A 268 16.94 3.57 2.89
CA GLN A 268 16.75 4.99 2.58
C GLN A 268 15.71 5.27 1.48
N SER A 269 14.71 4.39 1.31
CA SER A 269 13.58 4.67 0.42
C SER A 269 12.69 5.76 0.99
N ILE A 270 12.26 6.68 0.14
CA ILE A 270 11.38 7.80 0.49
C ILE A 270 10.09 7.67 -0.31
N TYR A 271 8.95 7.84 0.37
CA TYR A 271 7.65 7.89 -0.28
C TYR A 271 6.92 9.19 0.07
N ASP A 272 6.36 9.85 -0.94
CA ASP A 272 5.56 11.05 -0.78
C ASP A 272 4.07 10.69 -0.69
N PRO A 273 3.43 10.81 0.49
CA PRO A 273 2.01 10.57 0.61
C PRO A 273 1.16 11.59 -0.15
N PHE A 274 1.76 12.73 -0.52
CA PHE A 274 1.09 13.82 -1.23
C PHE A 274 1.30 13.80 -2.74
N SER A 275 1.86 12.70 -3.28
CA SER A 275 1.92 12.44 -4.72
C SER A 275 1.30 11.07 -5.05
N PRO A 276 -0.03 10.87 -4.93
CA PRO A 276 -0.65 9.59 -5.25
C PRO A 276 -0.53 9.26 -6.75
N VAL A 277 -0.12 8.03 -7.04
CA VAL A 277 0.16 7.56 -8.41
C VAL A 277 -0.46 6.20 -8.66
N ARG A 278 -0.97 6.00 -9.88
CA ARG A 278 -1.31 4.67 -10.37
C ARG A 278 -0.04 3.90 -10.72
N ARG A 279 0.03 2.65 -10.28
CA ARG A 279 1.14 1.72 -10.50
C ARG A 279 0.59 0.33 -10.78
N THR A 280 1.47 -0.54 -11.24
CA THR A 280 1.16 -1.94 -11.51
C THR A 280 2.22 -2.82 -10.88
N PHE A 281 1.83 -3.96 -10.32
CA PHE A 281 2.77 -4.99 -9.90
C PHE A 281 2.19 -6.39 -10.07
N THR A 282 3.05 -7.41 -10.00
CA THR A 282 2.60 -8.79 -9.89
C THR A 282 2.33 -9.13 -8.42
N ALA A 283 1.06 -9.17 -8.05
CA ALA A 283 0.57 -9.68 -6.78
C ALA A 283 0.95 -11.16 -6.62
N LEU A 284 1.52 -11.48 -5.46
CA LEU A 284 1.87 -12.86 -5.11
C LEU A 284 0.58 -13.64 -4.80
N PRO A 285 0.48 -14.91 -5.18
CA PRO A 285 -0.67 -15.73 -4.81
C PRO A 285 -0.79 -15.84 -3.29
N ARG A 286 -2.02 -15.90 -2.78
CA ARG A 286 -2.28 -16.28 -1.39
C ARG A 286 -1.97 -17.77 -1.20
N THR A 287 -1.53 -18.13 -0.01
CA THR A 287 -1.42 -19.54 0.40
C THR A 287 -2.82 -20.06 0.76
N GLU A 288 -3.19 -21.22 0.23
CA GLU A 288 -4.33 -22.02 0.67
C GLU A 288 -3.95 -22.90 1.86
#